data_AF-A0ABC8LY25-F1
#
_entry.id   AF-A0ABC8LY25-F1
#
_cell.length_a   1.000
_cell.length_b   1.000
_cell.length_c   1.000
_cell.angle_alpha   90.00
_cell.angle_beta   90.00
_cell.angle_gamma   90.00
#
_symmetry.space_group_name_H-M   'P 1'
#
loop_
_entity.id
_entity.type
_entity.pdbx_description
1 polymer ?
#
loop_
_entity_poly.entity_id
_entity_poly.type
_entity_poly.pdbx_seq_one_letter_code
_entity_poly.pdbx_strand_id
1 'polypeptide(L)' 'MFSWFPIFFPLRKPVEVHGDSPLEVHFWRCCGSLKVWYEWSVSLPTPSPMHYTNGRSYWVGL' A
#
# COMPACT_ATOMS: atom_id res chain seq x y z
N MET A 1 -23.80 3.63 -11.00
CA MET A 1 -22.42 3.24 -11.33
C MET A 1 -22.07 2.02 -10.48
N PHE A 2 -22.12 0.81 -11.05
CA PHE A 2 -21.96 -0.48 -10.34
C PHE A 2 -20.84 -1.34 -10.93
N SER A 3 -20.01 -0.75 -11.80
CA SER A 3 -18.93 -1.42 -12.51
C SER A 3 -17.58 -1.38 -11.78
N TRP A 4 -17.46 -0.58 -10.71
CA TRP A 4 -16.21 -0.39 -9.97
C TRP A 4 -16.46 -0.53 -8.48
N PHE A 5 -15.97 -1.62 -7.90
CA PHE A 5 -15.94 -1.80 -6.46
C PHE A 5 -14.61 -1.30 -5.87
N PRO A 6 -14.58 -0.92 -4.58
CA PRO A 6 -13.35 -0.51 -3.92
C PRO A 6 -12.29 -1.62 -3.95
N ILE A 7 -11.03 -1.22 -4.09
CA ILE A 7 -9.87 -2.10 -3.87
C ILE A 7 -9.36 -1.95 -2.44
N PHE A 8 -8.78 -3.01 -1.88
CA PHE A 8 -8.20 -3.04 -0.53
C PHE A 8 -6.69 -3.28 -0.58
N PHE A 9 -5.92 -2.40 0.07
CA PHE A 9 -4.46 -2.53 0.25
C PHE A 9 -4.15 -2.99 1.69
N PRO A 10 -3.86 -4.28 1.93
CA PRO A 10 -3.74 -4.81 3.27
C PRO A 10 -2.42 -4.42 3.95
N LEU A 11 -2.49 -4.25 5.28
CA LEU A 11 -1.33 -4.25 6.16
C LEU A 11 -1.10 -5.66 6.72
N ARG A 12 0.16 -6.00 7.01
CA ARG A 12 0.56 -7.34 7.52
C ARG A 12 0.17 -7.52 8.97
N LYS A 13 0.20 -6.42 9.72
CA LYS A 13 -0.22 -6.32 11.10
C LYS A 13 -1.19 -5.14 11.19
N PRO A 14 -2.25 -5.25 12.01
CA PRO A 14 -3.08 -4.11 12.36
C PRO A 14 -2.23 -2.98 12.95
N VAL A 15 -2.67 -1.74 12.74
CA VAL A 15 -2.08 -0.55 13.36
C VAL A 15 -3.13 0.03 14.29
N GLU A 16 -2.79 0.16 15.57
CA GLU A 16 -3.62 0.84 16.56
C GLU A 16 -3.56 2.35 16.32
N VAL A 17 -4.72 3.00 16.34
CA VAL A 17 -4.85 4.44 16.14
C VAL A 17 -5.78 4.98 17.22
N HIS A 18 -5.31 5.98 17.97
CA HIS A 18 -6.12 6.67 18.97
C HIS A 18 -6.84 7.87 18.36
N GLY A 19 -7.87 8.37 19.04
CA GLY A 19 -8.53 9.61 18.66
C GLY A 19 -7.53 10.75 18.47
N ASP A 20 -7.75 11.58 17.45
CA ASP A 20 -6.93 12.75 17.09
C ASP A 20 -5.46 12.45 16.77
N SER A 21 -5.07 11.18 16.64
CA SER A 21 -3.71 10.79 16.23
C SER A 21 -3.60 10.81 14.70
N PRO A 22 -2.53 11.39 14.13
CA PRO A 22 -2.33 11.39 12.69
C PRO A 22 -2.04 9.96 12.20
N LEU A 23 -2.75 9.56 11.15
CA LEU A 23 -2.42 8.40 10.33
C LEU A 23 -1.71 8.89 9.08
N GLU A 24 -0.46 8.48 8.90
CA GLU A 24 0.33 8.86 7.74
C GLU A 24 0.70 7.62 6.94
N VAL A 25 0.34 7.64 5.65
CA VAL A 25 0.53 6.52 4.73
C VAL A 25 1.24 7.02 3.49
N HIS A 26 2.20 6.23 3.04
CA HIS A 26 2.98 6.50 1.84
C HIS A 26 2.62 5.48 0.77
N PHE A 27 2.49 5.95 -0.47
CA PHE A 27 2.21 5.12 -1.63
C PHE A 27 3.16 5.50 -2.76
N TRP A 28 3.69 4.48 -3.43
CA TRP A 28 4.50 4.62 -4.63
C TRP A 28 3.86 3.83 -5.76
N ARG A 29 3.76 4.45 -6.94
CA ARG A 29 3.55 3.73 -8.18
C ARG A 29 4.90 3.50 -8.81
N CYS A 30 5.28 2.24 -8.91
CA CYS A 30 6.58 1.83 -9.42
C CYS A 30 6.43 1.19 -10.81
N CYS A 31 7.47 1.29 -11.62
CA CYS A 31 7.49 0.74 -12.97
C CYS A 31 8.85 0.13 -13.30
N GLY A 32 8.83 -0.92 -14.11
CA GLY A 32 9.98 -1.54 -14.75
C GLY A 32 9.66 -1.76 -16.23
N SER A 33 10.55 -2.43 -16.95
CA SER A 33 10.41 -2.63 -18.41
C SER A 33 9.15 -3.40 -18.82
N LEU A 34 8.71 -4.36 -18.00
CA LEU A 34 7.59 -5.27 -18.32
C LEU A 34 6.49 -5.30 -17.25
N LYS A 35 6.58 -4.47 -16.23
CA LYS A 35 5.63 -4.51 -15.10
C LYS A 35 5.46 -3.16 -14.42
N VAL A 36 4.26 -2.95 -13.90
CA VAL A 36 3.90 -1.83 -13.02
C VAL A 36 3.39 -2.41 -11.70
N TRP A 37 3.70 -1.75 -10.59
CA TRP A 37 3.27 -2.18 -9.28
C TRP A 37 3.09 -1.01 -8.31
N TYR A 38 2.55 -1.30 -7.13
CA TYR A 38 2.42 -0.33 -6.04
C TYR A 38 3.20 -0.78 -4.82
N GLU A 39 3.84 0.15 -4.14
CA GLU A 39 4.42 -0.08 -2.82
C GLU A 39 3.72 0.85 -1.83
N TRP A 40 3.54 0.42 -0.59
CA TRP A 40 2.92 1.26 0.44
C TRP A 40 3.48 0.98 1.83
N SER A 41 3.35 1.95 2.73
CA SER A 41 3.71 1.79 4.15
C SER A 41 3.00 2.82 5.01
N VAL A 42 2.80 2.49 6.27
CA VAL A 42 2.37 3.45 7.30
C VAL A 42 3.62 3.99 8.00
N SER A 43 3.73 5.30 8.18
CA SER A 43 4.81 5.94 8.94
C SER A 43 4.36 6.37 10.35
N LEU A 44 3.08 6.70 10.53
CA LEU A 44 2.47 7.09 11.81
C LEU A 44 1.13 6.38 12.01
N PRO A 45 0.73 6.02 13.24
CA PRO A 45 1.45 6.25 14.50
C PRO A 45 2.55 5.22 14.77
N THR A 46 2.42 4.01 14.21
CA THR A 46 3.44 2.95 14.31
C THR A 46 3.93 2.60 12.92
N PRO A 47 5.23 2.76 12.62
CA PRO A 47 5.77 2.43 11.30
C PRO A 47 5.53 0.96 10.92
N SER A 48 5.01 0.74 9.71
CA SER A 48 4.93 -0.60 9.11
C SER A 48 6.15 -0.86 8.21
N PRO A 49 6.54 -2.13 8.00
CA PRO A 49 7.45 -2.46 6.92
C PRO A 49 6.89 -1.99 5.58
N MET A 50 7.77 -1.70 4.62
CA MET A 50 7.36 -1.43 3.24
C MET A 50 6.69 -2.66 2.63
N HIS A 51 5.49 -2.45 2.12
CA HIS A 51 4.70 -3.47 1.47
C HIS A 51 5.13 -3.60 0.01
N TYR A 52 5.29 -4.86 -0.40
CA TYR A 52 5.36 -5.25 -1.80
C TYR A 52 6.57 -4.67 -2.59
N THR A 53 7.70 -4.52 -1.89
CA THR A 53 8.99 -4.08 -2.44
C THR A 53 9.40 -4.76 -3.74
N ASN A 54 9.89 -3.96 -4.71
CA ASN A 54 10.35 -4.37 -6.06
C ASN A 54 9.34 -5.17 -6.87
N GLY A 55 8.08 -5.06 -6.49
CA GLY A 55 7.04 -5.77 -7.15
C GLY A 55 7.14 -7.30 -6.96
N ARG A 56 7.57 -7.79 -5.79
CA ARG A 56 7.81 -9.23 -5.49
C ARG A 56 6.60 -10.17 -5.31
N SER A 57 5.44 -9.66 -4.89
CA SER A 57 4.17 -10.39 -4.64
C SER A 57 3.02 -10.21 -5.68
N TYR A 58 2.77 -9.04 -6.28
CA TYR A 58 1.63 -8.77 -7.20
C TYR A 58 1.84 -7.63 -8.24
N TRP A 59 2.18 -7.90 -9.50
CA TRP A 59 2.36 -6.82 -10.49
C TRP A 59 1.28 -6.86 -11.58
N VAL A 60 1.09 -5.72 -12.25
CA VAL A 60 0.32 -5.62 -13.49
C VAL A 60 1.31 -5.68 -14.65
N GLY A 61 1.14 -6.67 -15.54
CA GLY A 61 1.93 -6.78 -16.77
C GLY A 61 1.65 -5.60 -17.70
N LEU A 62 2.70 -5.13 -18.37
CA LEU A 62 2.59 -4.16 -19.46
C LEU A 62 2.23 -4.86 -20.77
#